data_AF-A0AA88WL93-F1
#
_entry.id   AF-A0AA88WL93-F1
#
_cell.length_a   1.000
_cell.length_b   1.000
_cell.length_c   1.000
_cell.angle_alpha   90.00
_cell.angle_beta   90.00
_cell.angle_gamma   90.00
#
_symmetry.space_group_name_H-M   'P 1'
#
loop_
_entity.id
_entity.type
_entity.pdbx_description
1 polymer ?
#
loop_
_entity_poly.entity_id
_entity_poly.type
_entity_poly.pdbx_seq_one_letter_code
_entity_poly.pdbx_strand_id
1 'polypeptide(L)' 'VLSRGKLSGGRNEEGIAFYNNLINELLAAGIIPVVTLSHWDIPQGLDDEYGGFLSPEI' A
#
# COMPACT_ATOMS: atom_id res chain seq x y z
N VAL A 1 -3.82 1.67 -2.34
CA VAL A 1 -3.28 2.32 -1.12
C VAL A 1 -4.44 2.58 -0.17
N LEU A 2 -4.35 2.09 1.08
CA LEU A 2 -5.42 2.22 2.08
C LEU A 2 -4.97 3.15 3.20
N SER A 3 -5.74 4.19 3.48
CA SER A 3 -5.32 5.30 4.35
C SER A 3 -5.12 4.89 5.81
N ARG A 4 -5.84 3.86 6.27
CA ARG A 4 -5.74 3.31 7.65
C ARG A 4 -5.48 1.80 7.65
N GLY A 5 -4.92 1.26 6.57
CA GLY A 5 -4.73 -0.18 6.40
C GLY A 5 -6.00 -1.02 6.20
N LYS A 6 -7.21 -0.42 6.32
CA LYS A 6 -8.50 -1.08 6.10
C LYS A 6 -9.29 -0.44 4.97
N LEU A 7 -10.13 -1.24 4.32
CA LEU A 7 -11.10 -0.75 3.33
C LEU A 7 -12.12 0.22 3.96
N SER A 8 -12.58 -0.05 5.19
CA SER A 8 -13.45 0.86 5.95
C SER A 8 -12.78 2.20 6.27
N GLY A 9 -11.45 2.26 6.25
CA GLY A 9 -10.65 3.47 6.39
C GLY A 9 -10.59 4.34 5.14
N GLY A 10 -11.13 3.85 4.01
CA GLY A 10 -11.11 4.53 2.72
C GLY A 10 -9.88 4.19 1.87
N ARG A 11 -10.01 4.44 0.57
CA ARG A 11 -8.89 4.39 -0.38
C ARG A 11 -8.23 5.75 -0.45
N ASN A 12 -6.91 5.76 -0.60
CA ASN A 12 -6.17 6.99 -0.91
C ASN A 12 -6.03 7.10 -2.44
N GLU A 13 -6.91 7.91 -3.06
CA GLU A 13 -6.93 8.12 -4.51
C GLU A 13 -5.67 8.81 -5.02
N GLU A 14 -5.07 9.73 -4.25
CA GLU A 14 -3.79 10.37 -4.61
C GLU A 14 -2.65 9.35 -4.62
N GLY A 15 -2.61 8.46 -3.64
CA GLY A 15 -1.63 7.36 -3.60
C GLY A 15 -1.81 6.39 -4.76
N ILE A 16 -3.05 6.09 -5.15
CA ILE A 16 -3.34 5.27 -6.33
C ILE A 16 -2.86 5.98 -7.61
N ALA A 17 -3.16 7.27 -7.76
CA ALA A 17 -2.70 8.07 -8.89
C ALA A 17 -1.18 8.12 -9.00
N PHE A 18 -0.48 8.27 -7.87
CA PHE A 18 0.99 8.23 -7.82
C PHE A 18 1.55 6.92 -8.38
N TYR A 19 1.07 5.77 -7.90
CA TYR A 19 1.57 4.48 -8.38
C TYR A 19 1.19 4.21 -9.84
N ASN A 20 0.01 4.64 -10.29
CA ASN A 20 -0.36 4.55 -11.70
C ASN A 20 0.60 5.35 -12.58
N ASN A 21 0.93 6.59 -12.20
CA ASN A 21 1.86 7.43 -12.95
C ASN A 21 3.27 6.80 -12.99
N LEU A 22 3.78 6.36 -11.84
CA LEU A 22 5.08 5.70 -11.75
C LEU A 22 5.16 4.45 -12.63
N ILE A 23 4.16 3.56 -12.55
CA ILE A 23 4.12 2.34 -13.35
C ILE A 23 4.06 2.67 -14.85
N ASN A 24 3.23 3.64 -15.24
CA ASN A 24 3.12 4.07 -16.63
C ASN A 24 4.44 4.63 -17.17
N GLU A 25 5.15 5.45 -16.39
CA GLU A 25 6.45 6.00 -16.78
C GLU A 25 7.52 4.92 -16.92
N LEU A 26 7.57 3.95 -15.99
CA LEU A 26 8.49 2.81 -16.09
C LEU A 26 8.23 1.97 -17.34
N LEU A 27 6.97 1.66 -17.62
CA LEU A 27 6.58 0.92 -18.82
C LEU A 27 6.90 1.70 -20.10
N ALA A 28 6.68 3.02 -20.12
CA ALA A 28 7.03 3.89 -21.24
C ALA A 28 8.55 3.92 -21.50
N ALA A 29 9.36 3.76 -20.45
CA ALA A 29 10.82 3.64 -20.53
C ALA A 29 11.30 2.22 -20.87
N GLY A 30 10.39 1.25 -21.09
CA GLY A 30 10.74 -0.15 -21.34
C GLY A 30 11.23 -0.92 -20.11
N ILE A 31 11.00 -0.40 -18.91
CA ILE A 31 11.38 -1.03 -17.64
C ILE A 31 10.18 -1.82 -17.12
N ILE A 32 10.38 -3.11 -16.82
CA ILE A 32 9.34 -3.96 -16.24
C ILE A 32 9.37 -3.80 -14.71
N PRO A 33 8.34 -3.22 -14.07
CA PRO A 33 8.30 -3.11 -12.62
C PRO A 33 8.05 -4.47 -11.97
N VAL A 34 8.79 -4.76 -10.91
CA VAL A 34 8.52 -5.90 -10.00
C VAL A 34 8.09 -5.31 -8.66
N VAL A 35 6.85 -5.56 -8.28
CA VAL A 35 6.22 -4.91 -7.11
C VAL A 35 6.18 -5.88 -5.93
N THR A 36 6.64 -5.42 -4.77
CA THR A 36 6.47 -6.09 -3.49
C THR A 36 5.30 -5.45 -2.74
N LEU A 37 4.24 -6.21 -2.47
CA LEU A 37 3.00 -5.67 -1.89
C LEU A 37 3.14 -5.20 -0.43
N SER A 38 4.07 -5.79 0.32
CA SER A 38 4.39 -5.39 1.68
C SER A 38 5.89 -5.42 1.88
N HIS A 39 6.46 -4.31 2.33
CA HIS A 39 7.88 -4.18 2.64
C HIS A 39 8.07 -3.88 4.14
N TRP A 40 7.29 -4.58 4.96
CA TRP A 40 7.34 -4.56 6.43
C TRP A 40 6.90 -3.22 7.05
N ASP A 41 6.18 -2.43 6.27
CA ASP A 41 5.62 -1.12 6.58
C ASP A 41 4.13 -1.23 6.97
N ILE A 42 3.86 -1.78 8.16
CA ILE A 42 2.47 -1.92 8.65
C ILE A 42 1.84 -0.52 8.82
N PRO A 43 0.60 -0.32 8.35
CA PRO A 43 -0.16 0.89 8.68
C PRO A 43 -0.33 1.04 10.20
N GLN A 44 0.05 2.19 10.76
CA GLN A 44 -0.03 2.45 12.22
C GLN A 44 -1.42 2.15 12.81
N GLY A 45 -2.50 2.45 12.09
CA GLY A 45 -3.85 2.16 12.57
C GLY A 45 -4.15 0.66 12.78
N LEU A 46 -3.47 -0.23 12.04
CA LEU A 46 -3.56 -1.68 12.26
C LEU A 46 -2.72 -2.12 13.46
N ASP A 47 -1.57 -1.48 13.67
CA ASP A 47 -0.72 -1.73 14.84
C ASP A 47 -1.40 -1.27 16.14
N ASP A 48 -1.97 -0.07 16.15
CA ASP A 48 -2.69 0.50 17.30
C ASP A 48 -3.93 -0.33 17.68
N GLU A 49 -4.64 -0.87 16.69
CA GLU A 49 -5.90 -1.59 16.92
C GLU A 49 -5.68 -3.06 17.31
N TYR A 50 -4.67 -3.71 16.72
CA TYR A 50 -4.49 -5.16 16.84
C TYR A 50 -3.13 -5.59 17.42
N GLY A 51 -2.15 -4.71 17.55
CA GLY A 51 -0.77 -5.08 17.91
C GLY A 51 0.04 -5.61 16.72
N GLY A 52 -0.34 -5.19 15.50
CA GLY A 52 0.44 -5.42 14.29
C GLY A 52 0.57 -6.90 13.92
N PHE A 53 1.76 -7.30 13.47
CA PHE A 53 2.03 -8.68 13.02
C PHE A 53 1.92 -9.75 14.11
N LEU A 54 1.73 -9.38 15.38
CA LEU A 54 1.49 -10.34 16.46
C LEU A 54 0.05 -10.83 16.50
N SER A 55 -0.87 -10.12 15.84
CA SER A 55 -2.28 -10.47 15.81
C SER A 55 -2.63 -11.36 14.62
N PRO A 56 -3.47 -12.40 14.81
CA PRO A 56 -4.00 -13.20 13.71
C PRO A 56 -5.09 -12.46 12.89
N GLU A 57 -5.47 -11.25 13.29
CA GLU A 57 -6.46 -10.42 12.59
C GLU A 57 -5.84 -9.53 11.49
N ILE A 58 -4.51 -9.59 11.34
CA ILE A 58 -3.68 -8.87 10.35
C ILE A 58 -3.08 -9.88 9.36
#